data_AF-A0A5B8XWG3-F1
#
_entry.id   AF-A0A5B8XWG3-F1
#
_cell.length_a   1.000
_cell.length_b   1.000
_cell.length_c   1.000
_cell.angle_alpha   90.00
_cell.angle_beta   90.00
_cell.angle_gamma   90.00
#
_symmetry.space_group_name_H-M   'P 1'
#
loop_
_entity.id
_entity.type
_entity.pdbx_description
1 polymer ?
#
loop_
_entity_poly.entity_id
_entity_poly.type
_entity_poly.pdbx_seq_one_letter_code
_entity_poly.pdbx_strand_id
1 'polypeptide(L)'
;MDLTYKIVRRLLRDREVDFSRNKNFEAYEDEKVKRALRIARHLQSIETDILSSENNVRLDALAKEDGRVVVKLSYASGNGRRISYLSEGEWLLLLESSKVTETLKRLLDEAEPDTQKRIPTQSKEDE
;
A
#
# COMPACT_ATOMS: atom_id res chain seq x y z
N MET A 1 -5.43 -17.02 -0.62
CA MET A 1 -4.40 -16.03 -0.24
C MET A 1 -3.15 -16.75 0.27
N ASP A 2 -2.01 -16.52 -0.38
CA ASP A 2 -0.70 -17.11 -0.04
C ASP A 2 -0.26 -16.77 1.40
N LEU A 3 0.50 -17.67 2.04
CA LEU A 3 0.95 -17.56 3.42
C LEU A 3 1.75 -16.28 3.67
N THR A 4 2.59 -15.86 2.71
CA THR A 4 3.32 -14.59 2.79
C THR A 4 2.36 -13.41 2.97
N TYR A 5 1.29 -13.32 2.19
CA TYR A 5 0.31 -12.24 2.30
C TYR A 5 -0.53 -12.29 3.58
N LYS A 6 -0.79 -13.49 4.12
CA LYS A 6 -1.41 -13.63 5.46
C LYS A 6 -0.51 -13.05 6.55
N ILE A 7 0.80 -13.31 6.48
CA ILE A 7 1.79 -12.75 7.42
C ILE A 7 1.87 -11.22 7.26
N VAL A 8 1.90 -10.71 6.02
CA VAL A 8 1.88 -9.26 5.76
C VAL A 8 0.64 -8.61 6.37
N ARG A 9 -0.55 -9.17 6.12
CA ARG A 9 -1.81 -8.66 6.68
C ARG A 9 -1.75 -8.57 8.20
N ARG A 10 -1.28 -9.64 8.85
CA ARG A 10 -1.10 -9.70 10.31
C ARG A 10 -0.14 -8.62 10.81
N LEU A 11 1.01 -8.45 10.15
CA LEU A 11 1.99 -7.41 10.48
C LEU A 11 1.44 -5.99 10.32
N LEU A 12 0.51 -5.77 9.38
CA LEU A 12 -0.08 -4.46 9.12
C LEU A 12 -1.24 -4.09 10.05
N ARG A 13 -2.00 -5.08 10.53
CA ARG A 13 -3.28 -4.86 11.23
C ARG A 13 -3.24 -5.25 12.71
N ASP A 14 -2.44 -6.26 13.06
CA ASP A 14 -2.33 -6.73 14.43
C ASP A 14 -1.09 -6.10 15.09
N ARG A 15 -1.24 -4.87 15.60
CA ARG A 15 -0.16 -4.16 16.32
C ARG A 15 0.24 -4.83 17.64
N GLU A 16 -0.59 -5.73 18.17
CA GLU A 16 -0.31 -6.52 19.39
C GLU A 16 0.51 -7.78 19.12
N VAL A 17 0.87 -8.08 17.87
CA VAL A 17 1.87 -9.11 17.61
C VAL A 17 3.23 -8.49 17.88
N ASP A 18 3.54 -8.37 19.17
CA ASP A 18 4.92 -8.30 19.63
C ASP A 18 5.60 -9.56 19.11
N PHE A 19 6.21 -9.46 17.93
CA PHE A 19 7.30 -10.33 17.54
C PHE A 19 8.46 -10.01 18.49
N SER A 20 8.31 -10.40 19.75
CA SER A 20 9.35 -10.34 20.76
C SER A 20 10.61 -10.90 20.12
N ARG A 21 11.65 -10.08 20.06
CA ARG A 21 12.93 -10.35 19.38
C ARG A 21 13.54 -11.69 19.80
N ASN A 22 13.16 -12.21 20.97
CA ASN A 22 13.71 -13.44 21.54
C ASN A 22 12.86 -14.70 21.29
N LYS A 23 11.57 -14.60 20.92
CA LYS A 23 10.70 -15.79 20.72
C LYS A 23 10.56 -16.25 19.26
N ASN A 24 10.93 -15.40 18.30
CA ASN A 24 10.71 -15.65 16.87
C ASN A 24 12.02 -15.63 16.05
N PHE A 25 13.18 -15.78 16.69
CA PHE A 25 14.49 -15.65 16.03
C PHE A 25 14.64 -16.60 14.81
N GLU A 26 14.19 -17.85 14.93
CA GLU A 26 14.15 -18.81 13.81
C GLU A 26 13.17 -18.38 12.70
N ALA A 27 12.04 -17.76 13.05
CA ALA A 27 11.09 -17.25 12.05
C ALA A 27 11.66 -16.07 11.25
N TYR A 28 12.64 -15.32 11.79
CA TYR A 28 13.34 -14.28 11.04
C TYR A 28 14.36 -14.82 10.03
N GLU A 29 14.74 -16.10 10.10
CA GLU A 29 15.63 -16.73 9.13
C GLU A 29 14.89 -17.27 7.90
N ASP A 30 13.58 -17.52 8.00
CA ASP A 30 12.74 -17.95 6.87
C ASP A 30 12.62 -16.85 5.80
N GLU A 31 13.00 -17.18 4.57
CA GLU A 31 12.93 -16.28 3.41
C GLU A 31 11.50 -15.75 3.14
N LYS A 32 10.46 -16.53 3.42
CA LYS A 32 9.06 -16.10 3.29
C LYS A 32 8.71 -15.02 4.31
N VAL A 33 9.20 -15.13 5.53
CA VAL A 33 8.98 -14.13 6.59
C VAL A 33 9.79 -12.88 6.29
N LYS A 34 11.04 -13.00 5.85
CA LYS A 34 11.84 -11.85 5.39
C LYS A 34 11.18 -11.12 4.23
N ARG A 35 10.62 -11.87 3.26
CA ARG A 35 9.85 -11.30 2.15
C ARG A 35 8.59 -10.59 2.66
N ALA A 36 7.82 -11.23 3.55
CA ALA A 36 6.64 -10.61 4.16
C ALA A 36 6.99 -9.31 4.90
N LEU A 37 8.07 -9.29 5.68
CA LEU A 37 8.53 -8.08 6.38
C LEU A 37 8.91 -6.96 5.41
N ARG A 38 9.58 -7.28 4.29
CA ARG A 38 9.89 -6.30 3.24
C ARG A 38 8.63 -5.69 2.65
N ILE A 39 7.65 -6.53 2.30
CA ILE A 39 6.36 -6.07 1.77
C ILE A 39 5.62 -5.23 2.81
N ALA A 40 5.54 -5.68 4.07
CA ALA A 40 4.87 -4.96 5.14
C ALA A 40 5.48 -3.57 5.37
N ARG A 41 6.81 -3.48 5.46
CA ARG A 41 7.51 -2.18 5.58
C ARG A 41 7.29 -1.28 4.38
N HIS A 42 7.32 -1.85 3.17
CA HIS A 42 7.03 -1.10 1.95
C HIS A 42 5.63 -0.50 2.02
N LEU A 43 4.61 -1.32 2.30
CA LEU A 43 3.22 -0.89 2.42
C LEU A 43 3.03 0.14 3.54
N GLN A 44 3.64 -0.05 4.71
CA GLN A 44 3.61 0.94 5.81
C GLN A 44 4.18 2.30 5.39
N SER A 45 5.28 2.29 4.63
CA SER A 45 5.82 3.53 4.08
C SER A 45 4.82 4.20 3.14
N ILE A 46 4.15 3.45 2.24
CA ILE A 46 3.11 4.02 1.38
C ILE A 46 1.93 4.56 2.20
N GLU A 47 1.44 3.79 3.18
CA GLU A 47 0.35 4.22 4.07
C GLU A 47 0.72 5.53 4.76
N THR A 48 1.95 5.63 5.26
CA THR A 48 2.45 6.84 5.93
C THR A 48 2.49 8.01 4.96
N ASP A 49 2.96 7.81 3.73
CA ASP A 49 2.97 8.83 2.70
C ASP A 49 1.56 9.32 2.37
N ILE A 50 0.62 8.40 2.09
CA ILE A 50 -0.76 8.74 1.75
C ILE A 50 -1.46 9.48 2.90
N LEU A 51 -1.24 9.01 4.13
CA LEU A 51 -1.88 9.58 5.32
C LEU A 51 -1.18 10.84 5.85
N SER A 52 -0.02 11.20 5.32
CA SER A 52 0.73 12.37 5.77
C SER A 52 0.01 13.65 5.38
N SER A 53 -0.66 14.27 6.35
CA SER A 53 -1.31 15.57 6.19
C SER A 53 -0.30 16.73 6.11
N GLU A 54 0.89 16.57 6.69
CA GLU A 54 1.92 17.62 6.75
C GLU A 54 2.59 17.89 5.40
N ASN A 55 2.63 16.88 4.52
CA ASN A 55 3.34 16.99 3.25
C ASN A 55 2.47 17.47 2.06
N ASN A 56 1.19 17.79 2.29
CA ASN A 56 0.24 18.20 1.24
C ASN A 56 0.37 17.30 0.00
N VAL A 57 0.15 16.00 0.20
CA VAL A 57 0.31 14.98 -0.84
C VAL A 57 -0.76 15.15 -1.91
N ARG A 58 -0.36 14.98 -3.17
CA ARG A 58 -1.26 14.91 -4.32
C ARG A 58 -1.10 13.56 -5.03
N LEU A 59 -2.22 13.05 -5.53
CA LEU A 59 -2.23 11.84 -6.36
C LEU A 59 -2.03 12.24 -7.82
N ASP A 60 -0.82 11.99 -8.34
CA ASP A 60 -0.51 12.29 -9.74
C ASP A 60 -1.10 11.22 -10.67
N ALA A 61 -1.04 9.95 -10.28
CA ALA A 61 -1.59 8.84 -11.06
C ALA A 61 -1.93 7.62 -10.19
N LEU A 62 -3.02 6.95 -10.55
CA LEU A 62 -3.36 5.60 -10.10
C LEU A 62 -3.74 4.79 -11.34
N ALA A 63 -2.88 3.84 -11.73
CA ALA A 63 -3.05 3.08 -12.98
C ALA A 63 -2.72 1.60 -12.79
N LYS A 64 -3.20 0.75 -13.70
CA LYS A 64 -2.74 -0.64 -13.84
C LYS A 64 -1.78 -0.73 -15.03
N GLU A 65 -0.50 -1.02 -14.77
CA GLU A 65 0.56 -1.16 -15.77
C GLU A 65 1.22 -2.54 -15.59
N ASP A 66 1.33 -3.34 -16.65
CA ASP A 66 1.97 -4.67 -16.64
C ASP A 66 1.49 -5.60 -15.50
N GLY A 67 0.17 -5.58 -15.22
CA GLY A 67 -0.44 -6.38 -14.15
C GLY A 67 -0.16 -5.88 -12.73
N ARG A 68 0.46 -4.70 -12.56
CA ARG A 68 0.73 -4.04 -11.28
C ARG A 68 -0.09 -2.76 -11.16
N VAL A 69 -0.43 -2.40 -9.93
CA VAL A 69 -1.02 -1.11 -9.60
C VAL A 69 0.10 -0.11 -9.34
N VAL A 70 0.13 0.97 -10.10
CA VAL A 70 1.12 2.04 -10.00
C VAL A 70 0.49 3.23 -9.29
N VAL A 71 1.07 3.60 -8.15
CA VAL A 71 0.66 4.76 -7.35
C VAL A 71 1.74 5.83 -7.47
N LYS A 72 1.41 6.98 -8.08
CA LYS A 72 2.32 8.13 -8.22
C LYS A 72 1.83 9.26 -7.33
N LEU A 73 2.66 9.67 -6.39
CA LEU A 73 2.39 10.75 -5.44
C LEU A 73 3.40 11.89 -5.64
N SER A 74 2.94 13.12 -5.49
CA SER A 74 3.79 14.30 -5.37
C SER A 74 3.56 14.98 -4.02
N TYR A 75 4.62 15.58 -3.46
CA TYR A 75 4.55 16.31 -2.19
C TYR A 75 4.61 17.81 -2.49
N ALA A 76 3.70 18.61 -1.94
CA ALA A 76 3.67 20.04 -2.29
C ALA A 76 4.80 20.86 -1.62
N SER A 77 5.31 20.40 -0.48
CA SER A 77 6.31 21.11 0.35
C SER A 77 7.75 20.94 -0.15
N GLY A 78 8.00 20.05 -1.10
CA GLY A 78 9.29 19.91 -1.77
C GLY A 78 9.09 19.03 -3.00
N ASN A 79 9.82 19.31 -4.09
CA ASN A 79 9.70 18.63 -5.40
C ASN A 79 9.93 17.10 -5.40
N GLY A 80 9.80 16.42 -4.26
CA GLY A 80 9.77 14.98 -4.15
C GLY A 80 8.58 14.38 -4.88
N ARG A 81 8.85 13.26 -5.54
CA ARG A 81 7.84 12.40 -6.15
C ARG A 81 8.09 10.98 -5.71
N ARG A 82 7.02 10.23 -5.52
CA ARG A 82 7.08 8.81 -5.18
C ARG A 82 6.30 8.01 -6.20
N ILE A 83 6.93 6.97 -6.72
CA ILE A 83 6.30 6.00 -7.62
C ILE A 83 6.40 4.64 -6.93
N SER A 84 5.25 4.02 -6.66
CA SER A 84 5.18 2.68 -6.08
C SER A 84 4.51 1.73 -7.06
N TYR A 85 5.10 0.55 -7.23
CA TYR A 85 4.56 -0.53 -8.03
C TYR A 85 4.10 -1.63 -7.09
N LEU A 86 2.81 -1.90 -7.08
CA LEU A 86 2.18 -2.88 -6.21
C LEU A 86 1.66 -4.05 -7.02
N SER A 87 1.90 -5.26 -6.55
CA SER A 87 1.11 -6.39 -7.04
C SER A 87 -0.35 -6.22 -6.66
N GLU A 88 -1.25 -6.93 -7.33
CA GLU A 88 -2.69 -6.90 -6.98
C GLU A 88 -2.93 -7.27 -5.51
N GLY A 89 -2.28 -8.32 -4.99
CA GLY A 89 -2.37 -8.68 -3.57
C GLY A 89 -1.86 -7.60 -2.61
N GLU A 90 -0.81 -6.85 -2.97
CA GLU A 90 -0.28 -5.75 -2.15
C GLU A 90 -1.24 -4.55 -2.16
N TRP A 91 -1.82 -4.24 -3.31
CA TRP A 91 -2.85 -3.20 -3.45
C TRP A 91 -4.09 -3.51 -2.62
N LEU A 92 -4.58 -4.75 -2.66
CA LEU A 92 -5.73 -5.15 -1.85
C LEU A 92 -5.45 -5.03 -0.36
N LEU A 93 -4.25 -5.40 0.10
CA LEU A 93 -3.85 -5.22 1.51
C LEU A 93 -3.79 -3.75 1.92
N LEU A 94 -3.34 -2.87 1.03
CA LEU A 94 -3.29 -1.42 1.27
C LEU A 94 -4.72 -0.86 1.48
N LEU A 95 -5.67 -1.30 0.64
CA LEU A 95 -7.07 -0.88 0.72
C LEU A 95 -7.83 -1.41 1.95
N GLU A 96 -7.31 -2.41 2.66
CA GLU A 96 -7.92 -2.86 3.93
C GLU A 96 -7.89 -1.78 5.02
N SER A 97 -7.01 -0.78 4.92
CA SER A 97 -7.04 0.37 5.80
C SER A 97 -8.12 1.36 5.35
N SER A 98 -9.17 1.54 6.16
CA SER A 98 -10.26 2.48 5.86
C SER A 98 -9.75 3.91 5.67
N LYS A 99 -8.83 4.35 6.53
CA LYS A 99 -8.21 5.68 6.44
C LYS A 99 -7.48 5.90 5.12
N VAL A 100 -6.75 4.88 4.65
CA VAL A 100 -6.01 4.95 3.38
C VAL A 100 -7.00 5.03 2.22
N THR A 101 -8.02 4.19 2.23
CA THR A 101 -9.07 4.19 1.20
C THR A 101 -9.82 5.52 1.14
N GLU A 102 -10.22 6.09 2.29
CA GLU A 102 -10.86 7.41 2.37
C GLU A 102 -9.95 8.52 1.85
N THR A 103 -8.68 8.50 2.24
CA THR A 103 -7.70 9.51 1.80
C THR A 103 -7.44 9.40 0.30
N LEU A 104 -7.28 8.19 -0.23
CA LEU A 104 -7.12 7.98 -1.68
C LEU A 104 -8.34 8.44 -2.47
N LYS A 105 -9.56 8.17 -1.98
CA LYS A 105 -10.79 8.68 -2.62
C LYS A 105 -10.80 10.20 -2.67
N ARG A 106 -10.52 10.86 -1.54
CA ARG A 106 -10.43 12.32 -1.50
C ARG A 106 -9.37 12.86 -2.46
N LEU A 107 -8.16 12.29 -2.44
CA LEU A 107 -7.07 12.71 -3.32
C LEU A 107 -7.40 12.50 -4.80
N LEU A 108 -8.20 11.49 -5.12
CA LEU A 108 -8.67 11.20 -6.46
C LEU A 108 -9.77 12.17 -6.90
N ASP A 109 -10.70 12.53 -6.01
CA ASP A 109 -11.73 13.54 -6.27
C ASP A 109 -11.09 14.92 -6.51
N GLU A 110 -9.98 15.20 -5.85
CA GLU A 110 -9.15 16.41 -6.02
C GLU A 110 -8.16 16.32 -7.20
N ALA A 111 -7.98 15.14 -7.79
CA ALA A 111 -7.04 14.93 -8.89
C ALA A 111 -7.60 15.42 -10.23
N GLU A 112 -6.69 15.74 -11.16
CA GLU A 112 -7.04 16.12 -12.52
C GLU A 112 -7.89 15.02 -13.23
N PRO A 113 -8.81 15.38 -14.14
CA PRO A 113 -9.73 14.44 -14.80
C PRO A 113 -9.03 13.27 -15.53
N ASP A 114 -7.81 13.49 -16.01
CA ASP A 114 -7.00 12.47 -16.68
C ASP A 114 -6.47 11.40 -15.71
N THR A 115 -6.31 11.73 -14.43
CA THR A 115 -5.93 10.80 -13.37
C THR A 115 -7.11 9.95 -12.92
N GLN A 116 -8.32 10.51 -12.93
CA GLN A 116 -9.56 9.80 -12.55
C GLN A 116 -9.93 8.67 -13.54
N LYS A 117 -9.57 8.80 -14.83
CA LYS A 117 -9.93 7.81 -15.87
C LYS A 117 -9.06 6.55 -15.88
N ARG A 118 -7.97 6.51 -15.12
CA ARG A 118 -6.97 5.41 -15.16
C ARG A 118 -7.08 4.42 -14.01
N ILE A 119 -8.04 4.63 -13.10
CA ILE A 119 -8.21 3.79 -11.93
C ILE A 119 -8.52 2.36 -12.37
N PRO A 120 -7.81 1.34 -11.87
CA PRO A 120 -8.29 -0.03 -11.95
C PRO A 120 -9.59 -0.10 -11.14
N THR A 121 -10.72 -0.04 -11.83
CA THR A 121 -12.04 -0.26 -11.25
C THR A 121 -12.02 -1.64 -10.62
N GLN A 122 -12.56 -1.78 -9.40
CA GLN A 122 -12.85 -3.10 -8.84
C GLN A 122 -13.64 -3.87 -9.89
N SER A 123 -13.05 -4.90 -10.47
CA SER A 123 -13.82 -5.98 -11.06
C SER A 123 -14.58 -6.60 -9.90
N LYS A 124 -15.81 -6.11 -9.70
CA LYS A 124 -16.84 -6.89 -9.02
C LYS A 124 -16.93 -8.22 -9.77
N GLU A 125 -17.06 -9.26 -8.96
CA GLU A 125 -17.32 -10.64 -9.30
C GLU A 125 -18.19 -10.78 -10.55
N ASP A 126 -17.73 -11.63 -11.48
CA ASP A 126 -18.59 -12.47 -12.31
C ASP A 126 -17.89 -13.83 -12.39
N GLU A 127 -18.26 -14.72 -11.45
CA GLU A 127 -18.74 -16.11 -11.63
C GLU A 127 -18.46 -17.01 -10.41
#